data_AF-A0A7C6ULD7-F1
#
_entry.id   AF-A0A7C6ULD7-F1
#
_cell.length_a   1.000
_cell.length_b   1.000
_cell.length_c   1.000
_cell.angle_alpha   90.00
_cell.angle_beta   90.00
_cell.angle_gamma   90.00
#
_symmetry.space_group_name_H-M   'P 1'
#
loop_
_entity.id
_entity.type
_entity.pdbx_description
1 polymer ?
#
loop_
_entity_poly.entity_id
_entity_poly.type
_entity_poly.pdbx_seq_one_letter_code
_entity_poly.pdbx_strand_id
1 'polypeptide(L)'
;MINYRKGKVVKILRSYGGCTEINVVTDTGEQRAINYDLLTGKIQEGDDVLLNTTAVDLGLGSGGYHFVVCVNDGTRVQNRKKLHKSDGHIMKLRYTPMQFSVLSAEE
;
A
#
# COMPACT_ATOMS: atom_id res chain seq x y z
N MET A 1 -7.23 -0.04 11.19
CA MET A 1 -6.52 -1.33 10.96
C MET A 1 -5.87 -1.28 9.59
N ILE A 2 -4.75 -1.98 9.36
CA ILE A 2 -4.09 -2.01 8.05
C ILE A 2 -4.57 -3.21 7.24
N ASN A 3 -4.94 -3.00 5.98
CA ASN A 3 -5.18 -4.05 5.01
C ASN A 3 -3.95 -4.26 4.13
N TYR A 4 -3.56 -5.52 3.97
CA TYR A 4 -2.39 -5.91 3.19
C TYR A 4 -2.79 -6.75 1.98
N ARG A 5 -2.11 -6.52 0.85
CA ARG A 5 -2.28 -7.31 -0.38
C ARG A 5 -0.92 -7.63 -0.99
N LYS A 6 -0.76 -8.85 -1.50
CA LYS A 6 0.43 -9.21 -2.30
C LYS A 6 0.28 -8.64 -3.70
N GLY A 7 1.39 -8.19 -4.27
CA GLY A 7 1.49 -7.85 -5.68
C GLY A 7 2.83 -8.29 -6.26
N LYS A 8 2.89 -8.35 -7.58
CA LYS A 8 4.14 -8.49 -8.33
C LYS A 8 4.42 -7.20 -9.09
N VAL A 9 5.64 -6.69 -9.02
CA VAL A 9 6.06 -5.51 -9.75
C VAL A 9 6.11 -5.84 -11.24
N VAL A 10 5.33 -5.13 -12.05
CA VAL A 10 5.31 -5.33 -13.51
C VAL A 10 6.08 -4.24 -14.24
N LYS A 11 6.19 -3.05 -13.66
CA LYS A 11 6.86 -1.92 -14.30
C LYS A 11 7.33 -0.89 -13.28
N ILE A 12 8.53 -0.35 -13.46
CA ILE A 12 8.96 0.88 -12.80
C ILE A 12 8.49 2.07 -13.63
N LEU A 13 7.64 2.92 -13.05
CA LEU A 13 7.08 4.09 -13.74
C LEU A 13 8.03 5.28 -13.66
N ARG A 14 8.51 5.59 -12.46
CA ARG A 14 9.42 6.71 -12.18
C ARG A 14 10.28 6.40 -10.97
N SER A 15 11.51 6.88 -10.94
CA SER A 15 12.38 6.83 -9.77
C SER A 15 12.87 8.23 -9.43
N TYR A 16 12.75 8.57 -8.17
CA TYR A 16 13.21 9.80 -7.54
C TYR A 16 14.28 9.43 -6.50
N GLY A 17 14.98 10.43 -5.94
CA GLY A 17 15.91 10.18 -4.86
C GLY A 17 15.22 9.58 -3.62
N GLY A 18 15.32 8.26 -3.43
CA GLY A 18 14.77 7.53 -2.28
C GLY A 18 13.30 7.14 -2.40
N CYS A 19 12.67 7.31 -3.57
CA CYS A 19 11.27 6.98 -3.80
C CYS A 19 11.07 6.46 -5.22
N THR A 20 10.39 5.32 -5.37
CA THR A 20 10.15 4.68 -6.66
C THR A 20 8.66 4.45 -6.86
N GLU A 21 8.11 5.01 -7.94
CA GLU A 21 6.74 4.78 -8.38
C GLU A 21 6.70 3.54 -9.28
N ILE A 22 5.82 2.61 -8.95
CA ILE A 22 5.72 1.29 -9.60
C ILE A 22 4.29 0.99 -10.02
N ASN A 23 4.15 0.18 -11.06
CA ASN A 23 2.93 -0.52 -11.38
C ASN A 23 3.07 -1.97 -10.89
N VAL A 24 2.05 -2.46 -10.19
CA VAL A 24 2.00 -3.79 -9.60
C VAL A 24 0.74 -4.51 -10.02
N VAL A 25 0.84 -5.82 -10.31
CA VAL A 25 -0.33 -6.67 -10.52
C VAL A 25 -0.70 -7.34 -9.19
N THR A 26 -1.98 -7.27 -8.85
CA THR A 26 -2.54 -7.88 -7.63
C THR A 26 -3.73 -8.78 -7.99
N ASP A 27 -4.35 -9.43 -7.00
CA ASP A 27 -5.59 -10.19 -7.22
C ASP A 27 -6.80 -9.34 -7.63
N THR A 28 -6.69 -8.01 -7.51
CA THR A 28 -7.71 -7.04 -7.95
C THR A 28 -7.37 -6.32 -9.25
N GLY A 29 -6.27 -6.71 -9.92
CA GLY A 29 -5.80 -6.10 -11.17
C GLY A 29 -4.54 -5.26 -11.01
N GLU A 30 -4.21 -4.49 -12.05
CA GLU A 30 -3.08 -3.56 -12.04
C GLU A 30 -3.37 -2.32 -11.20
N GLN A 31 -2.42 -1.98 -10.33
CA GLN A 31 -2.54 -0.87 -9.39
C GLN A 31 -1.21 -0.12 -9.30
N ARG A 32 -1.27 1.17 -8.95
CA ARG A 32 -0.06 1.97 -8.71
C ARG A 32 0.35 1.88 -7.25
N ALA A 33 1.65 1.85 -7.01
CA ALA A 33 2.20 1.89 -5.67
C ALA A 33 3.46 2.75 -5.59
N ILE A 34 3.77 3.17 -4.37
CA ILE A 34 4.97 3.93 -4.03
C ILE A 34 5.85 3.07 -3.13
N ASN A 35 7.11 2.94 -3.51
CA ASN A 35 8.19 2.36 -2.72
C ASN A 35 9.05 3.46 -2.12
N TYR A 36 9.31 3.42 -0.82
CA TYR A 36 10.30 4.30 -0.19
C TYR A 36 11.60 3.52 0.00
N ASP A 37 12.59 3.81 -0.83
CA ASP A 37 13.79 2.97 -0.94
C ASP A 37 14.58 2.90 0.38
N LEU A 38 14.48 3.92 1.24
CA LEU A 38 15.11 3.94 2.56
C LEU A 38 14.45 2.99 3.57
N LEU A 39 13.19 2.61 3.35
CA LEU A 39 12.44 1.72 4.22
C LEU A 39 12.49 0.26 3.74
N THR A 40 12.41 0.07 2.43
CA THR A 40 12.18 -1.25 1.82
C THR A 40 13.31 -1.68 0.88
N GLY A 41 14.29 -0.81 0.63
CA GLY A 41 15.33 -1.03 -0.37
C GLY A 41 14.89 -0.66 -1.79
N LYS A 42 15.81 -0.79 -2.73
CA LYS A 42 15.53 -0.57 -4.16
C LYS A 42 14.72 -1.74 -4.71
N ILE A 43 13.69 -1.40 -5.47
CA ILE A 43 12.77 -2.35 -6.08
C ILE A 43 13.10 -2.59 -7.56
N GLN A 44 12.84 -3.80 -8.05
CA GLN A 44 13.05 -4.22 -9.43
C GLN A 44 11.76 -4.79 -10.03
N GLU A 45 11.68 -4.79 -11.37
CA GLU A 45 10.59 -5.49 -12.06
C GLU A 45 10.68 -6.99 -11.81
N GLY A 46 9.53 -7.62 -11.55
CA GLY A 46 9.43 -9.04 -11.19
C GLY A 46 9.40 -9.31 -9.68
N ASP A 47 9.84 -8.35 -8.84
CA ASP A 47 9.83 -8.49 -7.38
C ASP A 47 8.42 -8.77 -6.86
N ASP A 48 8.35 -9.59 -5.81
CA ASP A 48 7.12 -9.79 -5.04
C ASP A 48 7.08 -8.78 -3.90
N VAL A 49 5.94 -8.13 -3.72
CA VAL A 49 5.77 -7.06 -2.73
C VAL A 49 4.53 -7.24 -1.88
N LEU A 50 4.62 -6.76 -0.64
CA LEU A 50 3.46 -6.56 0.22
C LEU A 50 3.04 -5.09 0.18
N LEU A 51 1.77 -4.84 -0.08
CA LEU A 51 1.19 -3.52 -0.22
C LEU A 51 0.26 -3.22 0.95
N ASN A 52 0.29 -2.00 1.45
CA ASN A 52 -0.78 -1.43 2.26
C ASN A 52 -1.85 -0.82 1.34
N THR A 53 -3.02 -1.45 1.28
CA THR A 53 -4.12 -1.06 0.39
C THR A 53 -5.21 -0.24 1.07
N THR A 54 -5.11 -0.04 2.38
CA THR A 54 -6.14 0.53 3.26
C THR A 54 -6.77 1.81 2.72
N ALA A 55 -5.94 2.79 2.35
CA ALA A 55 -6.44 4.11 1.94
C ALA A 55 -7.23 4.06 0.63
N VAL A 56 -6.81 3.22 -0.33
CA VAL A 56 -7.51 3.05 -1.61
C VAL A 56 -8.79 2.25 -1.41
N ASP A 57 -8.73 1.15 -0.65
CA ASP A 57 -9.90 0.29 -0.38
C ASP A 57 -11.01 1.06 0.36
N LEU A 58 -10.65 2.01 1.23
CA LEU A 58 -11.59 2.87 1.96
C LEU A 58 -11.90 4.20 1.28
N GLY A 59 -11.21 4.58 0.20
CA GLY A 59 -11.40 5.87 -0.46
C GLY A 59 -10.91 7.09 0.35
N LEU A 60 -9.89 6.92 1.20
CA LEU A 60 -9.39 7.93 2.14
C LEU A 60 -8.23 8.79 1.59
N GLY A 61 -8.19 9.00 0.26
CA GLY A 61 -7.39 10.06 -0.35
C GLY A 61 -5.86 9.83 -0.44
N SER A 62 -5.41 8.66 -0.95
CA SER A 62 -3.99 8.45 -1.32
C SER A 62 -3.65 8.82 -2.77
N GLY A 63 -4.60 9.39 -3.51
CA GLY A 63 -4.45 9.61 -4.96
C GLY A 63 -4.45 8.33 -5.81
N GLY A 64 -4.94 7.23 -5.24
CA GLY A 64 -4.97 5.91 -5.91
C GLY A 64 -3.70 5.08 -5.72
N TYR A 65 -2.71 5.59 -4.98
CA TYR A 65 -1.48 4.85 -4.70
C TYR A 65 -1.62 3.96 -3.46
N HIS A 66 -1.10 2.75 -3.59
CA HIS A 66 -0.74 1.89 -2.47
C HIS A 66 0.70 2.17 -2.01
N PHE A 67 1.09 1.63 -0.86
CA PHE A 67 2.44 1.81 -0.34
C PHE A 67 3.10 0.46 -0.09
N VAL A 68 4.33 0.28 -0.57
CA VAL A 68 5.10 -0.93 -0.38
C VAL A 68 5.56 -1.04 1.07
N VAL A 69 5.23 -2.16 1.71
CA VAL A 69 5.54 -2.49 3.11
C VAL A 69 6.82 -3.29 3.20
N CYS A 70 7.01 -4.25 2.29
CA CYS A 70 8.24 -5.02 2.16
C CYS A 70 8.40 -5.52 0.72
N VAL A 71 9.66 -5.81 0.35
CA VAL A 71 10.07 -6.40 -0.91
C VAL A 71 10.61 -7.81 -0.62
N ASN A 72 10.20 -8.79 -1.41
CA ASN A 72 10.70 -10.16 -1.42
C ASN A 72 10.51 -11.00 -0.14
N ASP A 73 9.55 -10.67 0.74
CA ASP A 73 9.26 -11.53 1.90
C ASP A 73 7.77 -11.83 2.14
N GLY A 74 7.53 -13.00 2.72
CA GLY A 74 6.28 -13.32 3.42
C GLY A 74 5.34 -14.25 2.66
N THR A 75 5.61 -15.57 2.68
CA THR A 75 4.66 -16.63 2.31
C THR A 75 3.32 -16.55 3.07
N ARG A 76 3.24 -15.77 4.17
CA ARG A 76 2.06 -15.62 5.02
C ARG A 76 1.67 -14.16 5.23
N VAL A 77 0.64 -13.70 4.52
CA VAL A 77 0.00 -12.40 4.79
C VAL A 77 -1.10 -12.61 5.82
N GLN A 78 -1.00 -11.97 6.99
CA GLN A 78 -2.07 -12.03 7.99
C GLN A 78 -3.28 -11.19 7.53
N ASN A 79 -4.39 -11.90 7.39
CA ASN A 79 -5.79 -11.46 7.45
C ASN A 79 -6.25 -10.36 6.49
N ARG A 80 -6.90 -10.82 5.41
CA ARG A 80 -7.96 -10.10 4.69
C ARG A 80 -9.20 -9.98 5.59
N LYS A 81 -9.21 -9.13 6.60
CA LYS A 81 -10.48 -8.76 7.25
C LYS A 81 -11.18 -7.76 6.35
N LYS A 82 -12.42 -8.04 5.98
CA LYS A 82 -13.25 -7.14 5.18
C LYS A 82 -13.24 -5.78 5.88
N LEU A 83 -12.63 -4.79 5.24
CA LEU A 83 -12.64 -3.43 5.77
C LEU A 83 -14.10 -2.97 5.78
N HIS A 84 -14.64 -2.70 6.96
CA HIS A 84 -15.95 -2.10 7.09
C HIS A 84 -15.82 -0.60 6.83
N LYS A 85 -16.53 -0.12 5.80
CA LYS A 85 -16.82 1.31 5.66
C LYS A 85 -17.78 1.69 6.79
N SER A 86 -17.25 2.05 7.96
CA SER A 86 -18.02 2.69 9.04
C SER A 86 -18.12 4.21 8.84
N ASP A 87 -18.99 4.86 9.61
CA ASP A 87 -19.50 6.23 9.39
C ASP A 87 -18.48 7.38 9.54
N GLY A 88 -17.21 7.08 9.75
CA GLY A 88 -16.15 8.09 9.76
C GLY A 88 -14.77 7.45 9.92
N HIS A 89 -13.81 7.84 9.06
CA HIS A 89 -12.41 7.38 9.16
C HIS A 89 -11.46 8.54 8.94
N ILE A 90 -10.39 8.58 9.74
CA ILE A 90 -9.20 9.40 9.50
C ILE A 90 -7.98 8.50 9.36
N MET A 91 -7.12 8.83 8.41
CA MET A 91 -5.84 8.15 8.22
C MET A 91 -4.78 8.76 9.15
N LYS A 92 -4.11 7.90 9.92
CA LYS A 92 -2.90 8.24 10.69
C LYS A 92 -1.66 7.73 9.95
N LEU A 93 -0.52 8.40 10.16
CA LEU A 93 0.74 8.16 9.45
C LEU A 93 0.55 8.21 7.92
N ARG A 94 -0.20 9.21 7.43
CA ARG A 94 -0.57 9.36 6.02
C ARG A 94 0.65 9.31 5.10
N TYR A 95 0.47 8.64 3.96
CA TYR A 95 1.51 8.49 2.93
C TYR A 95 2.75 7.71 3.39
N THR A 96 2.60 6.86 4.40
CA THR A 96 3.64 5.90 4.81
C THR A 96 3.17 4.47 4.59
N PRO A 97 4.09 3.49 4.45
CA PRO A 97 3.72 2.08 4.38
C PRO A 97 2.90 1.59 5.58
N MET A 98 3.05 2.23 6.74
CA MET A 98 2.39 1.87 7.99
C MET A 98 1.11 2.69 8.25
N GLN A 99 0.57 3.38 7.24
CA GLN A 99 -0.66 4.16 7.39
C GLN A 99 -1.85 3.27 7.79
N PHE A 100 -2.70 3.75 8.70
CA PHE A 100 -3.87 3.01 9.16
C PHE A 100 -5.07 3.91 9.40
N SER A 101 -6.27 3.35 9.21
CA SER A 101 -7.52 4.04 9.55
C SER A 101 -7.88 3.87 11.03
N VAL A 102 -8.41 4.95 11.60
CA VAL A 102 -9.11 4.98 12.89
C VAL A 102 -10.44 5.71 12.72
N LEU A 103 -11.40 5.45 13.61
CA LEU A 103 -12.66 6.19 13.62
C LEU A 103 -12.40 7.67 13.87
N SER A 104 -13.04 8.52 13.07
CA SER A 104 -13.13 9.94 13.36
C SER A 104 -14.22 10.16 14.41
N ALA A 105 -13.92 10.90 15.46
CA ALA A 105 -14.94 11.50 16.31
C ALA A 105 -15.16 12.93 15.79
N GLU A 106 -16.42 13.28 15.51
CA GLU A 106 -16.85 14.66 15.30
C GLU A 106 -17.43 15.16 16.64
N GLU A 107 -17.12 16.40 17.01
CA GLU A 107 -17.74 17.11 18.16
C GLU A 107 -18.99 17.85 17.72
#